data_AF-X0SV21-F1
#
_entry.id   AF-X0SV21-F1
#
_cell.length_a   1.000
_cell.length_b   1.000
_cell.length_c   1.000
_cell.angle_alpha   90.00
_cell.angle_beta   90.00
_cell.angle_gamma   90.00
#
_symmetry.space_group_name_H-M   'P 1'
#
loop_
_entity.id
_entity.type
_entity.pdbx_description
1 polymer ?
#
loop_
_entity_poly.entity_id
_entity_poly.type
_entity_poly.pdbx_seq_one_letter_code
_entity_poly.pdbx_strand_id
1 'polypeptide(L)' 'MIKGLIKKNRSYRRFYEDFIIERKTLEELVDLARLSASTSNKQPLKYILSCEKDKNELIFPVLTWAGYLKDWPGPAEGE' A
#
# COMPACT_ATOMS: atom_id res chain seq x y z
N MET A 1 -15.49 16.51 8.13
CA MET A 1 -15.12 15.07 8.17
C MET A 1 -14.42 14.61 6.89
N ILE A 2 -15.04 14.60 5.69
CA ILE A 2 -14.38 14.05 4.48
C ILE A 2 -13.20 14.88 3.94
N LYS A 3 -13.33 16.22 3.91
CA LYS A 3 -12.25 17.13 3.46
C LYS A 3 -10.95 16.95 4.26
N GLY A 4 -11.07 16.62 5.54
CA GLY A 4 -9.91 16.37 6.42
C GLY A 4 -9.19 15.08 6.04
N LEU A 5 -9.93 14.00 5.80
CA LEU A 5 -9.37 12.72 5.35
C LEU A 5 -8.67 12.86 3.99
N ILE A 6 -9.28 13.57 3.04
CA ILE A 6 -8.69 13.85 1.72
C ILE A 6 -7.38 14.64 1.86
N LYS A 7 -7.30 15.59 2.80
CA LYS A 7 -6.05 16.34 3.05
C LYS A 7 -4.95 15.48 3.67
N LYS A 8 -5.31 14.49 4.50
CA LYS A 8 -4.35 13.59 5.16
C LYS A 8 -3.87 12.45 4.26
N ASN A 9 -4.69 12.01 3.30
CA ASN A 9 -4.31 10.95 2.37
C ASN A 9 -3.24 11.45 1.39
N ARG A 10 -1.97 11.24 1.72
CA ARG A 10 -0.80 11.59 0.91
C ARG A 10 -0.02 10.32 0.60
N SER A 11 0.74 10.34 -0.50
CA SER A 11 1.67 9.26 -0.80
C SER A 11 2.84 9.30 0.17
N TYR A 12 2.83 8.40 1.14
CA TYR A 12 3.97 8.13 2.01
C TYR A 12 4.89 7.12 1.31
N ARG A 13 6.20 7.29 1.48
CA ARG A 13 7.25 6.41 0.92
C ARG A 13 8.35 6.12 1.94
N ARG A 14 8.03 6.34 3.21
CA ARG A 14 8.82 6.04 4.40
C ARG A 14 7.80 5.66 5.47
N PHE A 15 8.13 4.63 6.22
CA PHE A 15 7.30 3.89 7.13
C PHE A 15 8.17 3.51 8.33
N TYR A 16 7.54 2.94 9.35
CA TYR A 16 8.27 2.29 10.42
C TYR A 16 8.29 0.81 10.09
N GLU A 17 9.43 0.26 9.65
CA GLU A 17 9.52 -1.13 9.19
C GLU A 17 9.14 -2.14 10.28
N ASP A 18 9.38 -1.78 11.54
CA ASP A 18 9.05 -2.60 12.72
C ASP A 18 7.54 -2.63 13.05
N PHE A 19 6.74 -1.78 12.41
CA PHE A 19 5.30 -1.78 12.59
C PHE A 19 4.62 -2.87 11.75
N ILE A 20 4.16 -3.91 12.43
CA ILE A 20 3.48 -5.04 11.78
C ILE A 20 2.03 -4.69 11.43
N ILE A 21 1.69 -4.81 10.15
CA ILE A 21 0.31 -4.74 9.67
C ILE A 21 -0.31 -6.13 9.75
N GLU A 22 -1.33 -6.28 10.60
CA GLU A 22 -2.07 -7.54 10.69
C GLU A 22 -2.80 -7.83 9.38
N ARG A 23 -2.88 -9.11 9.02
CA ARG A 23 -3.63 -9.58 7.85
C ARG A 23 -5.06 -9.04 7.83
N LYS A 24 -5.71 -9.00 8.99
CA LYS A 24 -7.08 -8.49 9.16
C LYS A 24 -7.23 -7.04 8.67
N THR A 25 -6.24 -6.19 8.94
CA THR A 25 -6.23 -4.80 8.43
C THR A 25 -6.26 -4.79 6.90
N LEU A 26 -5.48 -5.65 6.24
CA LEU A 26 -5.49 -5.73 4.78
C LEU A 26 -6.80 -6.29 4.23
N GLU A 27 -7.41 -7.25 4.91
CA GLU A 27 -8.73 -7.79 4.56
C GLU A 27 -9.82 -6.71 4.63
N GLU A 28 -9.83 -5.90 5.69
CA GLU A 28 -10.74 -4.76 5.84
C GLU A 28 -10.52 -3.70 4.75
N LEU A 29 -9.27 -3.43 4.37
CA LEU A 29 -8.97 -2.52 3.26
C LEU A 29 -9.46 -3.05 1.90
N VAL A 30 -9.31 -4.35 1.64
CA VAL A 30 -9.86 -4.99 0.43
C VAL A 30 -11.39 -4.99 0.46
N ASP A 31 -12.01 -5.16 1.62
CA ASP A 31 -13.47 -5.07 1.79
C ASP A 31 -13.99 -3.68 1.40
N LEU A 32 -13.29 -2.61 1.79
CA LEU A 32 -13.61 -1.26 1.33
C LEU A 32 -13.39 -1.09 -0.18
N ALA A 33 -12.28 -1.61 -0.71
CA ALA A 33 -11.94 -1.46 -2.13
C ALA A 33 -12.94 -2.16 -3.05
N ARG A 34 -13.38 -3.39 -2.72
CA ARG A 34 -14.32 -4.17 -3.54
C ARG A 34 -15.72 -3.55 -3.63
N LEU A 35 -16.08 -2.66 -2.71
CA LEU A 35 -17.35 -1.91 -2.71
C LEU A 35 -17.32 -0.68 -3.63
N SER A 36 -16.16 -0.36 -4.22
CA SER A 36 -16.03 0.76 -5.15
C SER A 36 -16.79 0.49 -6.46
N ALA A 37 -17.25 1.57 -7.11
CA ALA A 37 -17.89 1.48 -8.41
C ALA A 37 -16.99 0.77 -9.45
N SER A 38 -17.59 -0.11 -10.24
CA SER A 38 -16.92 -0.84 -11.31
C SER A 38 -17.73 -0.72 -12.59
N THR A 39 -17.06 -0.52 -13.73
CA THR A 39 -17.71 -0.51 -15.04
C THR A 39 -18.52 -1.80 -15.24
N SER A 40 -19.80 -1.64 -15.56
CA SER A 40 -20.78 -2.73 -15.67
C SER A 40 -20.83 -3.67 -14.46
N ASN A 41 -20.45 -3.17 -13.27
CA ASN A 41 -20.33 -3.92 -12.02
C ASN A 41 -19.48 -5.20 -12.09
N LYS A 42 -18.53 -5.28 -13.04
CA LYS A 42 -17.74 -6.50 -13.30
C LYS A 42 -16.84 -6.93 -12.15
N GLN A 43 -16.40 -5.98 -11.32
CA GLN A 43 -15.46 -6.21 -10.21
C GLN A 43 -14.24 -7.05 -10.65
N PRO A 44 -13.51 -6.62 -11.71
CA PRO A 44 -12.49 -7.47 -12.34
C PRO A 44 -11.19 -7.56 -11.53
N LEU A 45 -10.98 -6.65 -10.57
CA LEU A 45 -9.76 -6.59 -9.78
C LEU A 45 -9.65 -7.80 -8.85
N LYS A 46 -8.44 -8.35 -8.75
CA LYS A 46 -8.05 -9.36 -7.77
C LYS A 46 -6.96 -8.78 -6.89
N TYR A 47 -6.99 -9.13 -5.61
CA TYR A 47 -6.06 -8.62 -4.61
C TYR A 47 -5.25 -9.79 -4.05
N ILE A 48 -3.93 -9.60 -3.95
CA ILE A 48 -3.03 -10.50 -3.23
C ILE A 48 -2.63 -9.78 -1.96
N LEU A 49 -2.83 -10.44 -0.81
CA LEU A 49 -2.44 -9.89 0.48
C LEU A 49 -0.97 -10.26 0.77
N SER A 50 -0.17 -9.24 1.09
CA SER A 50 1.22 -9.39 1.51
C SER A 50 1.44 -8.63 2.81
N CYS A 51 1.55 -9.37 3.91
CA CYS A 51 1.87 -8.85 5.25
C CYS A 51 2.88 -9.73 5.99
N GLU A 52 3.34 -10.80 5.35
CA GLU A 52 4.34 -11.71 5.90
C GLU A 52 5.73 -11.22 5.46
N LYS A 53 6.69 -11.27 6.39
CA LYS A 53 8.04 -10.71 6.19
C LYS A 53 8.73 -11.31 4.96
N ASP A 54 8.71 -12.63 4.82
CA ASP A 54 9.29 -13.38 3.71
C ASP A 54 8.72 -12.94 2.34
N LYS A 55 7.41 -12.76 2.23
CA LYS A 55 6.77 -12.30 1.01
C LYS A 55 7.10 -10.84 0.70
N ASN A 56 7.14 -9.98 1.73
CA ASN A 56 7.51 -8.58 1.57
C ASN A 56 8.96 -8.42 1.10
N GLU A 57 9.89 -9.23 1.63
CA GLU A 57 11.31 -9.27 1.21
C GLU A 57 11.49 -9.64 -0.26
N LEU A 58 10.60 -10.47 -0.82
CA LEU A 58 10.60 -10.80 -2.25
C LEU A 58 10.07 -9.67 -3.12
N ILE A 59 9.10 -8.89 -2.62
CA ILE A 59 8.42 -7.85 -3.39
C ILE A 59 9.19 -6.52 -3.35
N PHE A 60 9.71 -6.12 -2.19
CA PHE A 60 10.27 -4.79 -1.99
C PHE A 60 11.43 -4.43 -2.95
N PRO A 61 12.39 -5.33 -3.25
CA PRO A 61 13.50 -5.04 -4.15
C PRO A 61 13.09 -4.77 -5.61
N VAL A 62 11.88 -5.18 -6.02
CA VAL A 62 11.38 -4.94 -7.39
C VAL A 62 10.52 -3.68 -7.50
N LEU A 63 10.34 -2.93 -6.41
CA LEU A 63 9.62 -1.67 -6.41
C LEU A 63 10.50 -0.51 -6.89
N THR A 64 9.88 0.48 -7.52
CA THR A 64 10.54 1.75 -7.89
C THR A 64 9.92 2.90 -7.12
N TRP A 65 10.76 3.79 -6.60
CA TRP A 65 10.33 4.89 -5.74
C TRP A 65 10.59 6.26 -6.35
N ALA A 66 9.68 7.21 -6.06
CA ALA A 66 9.78 8.64 -6.36
C ALA A 66 10.63 9.03 -7.59
N GLY A 67 10.19 8.68 -8.80
CA GLY A 67 11.02 8.78 -10.03
C GLY A 67 11.61 10.15 -10.40
N TYR A 68 11.21 11.24 -9.74
CA TYR A 68 11.83 12.56 -9.86
C TYR A 68 13.04 12.78 -8.94
N LEU A 69 13.15 12.05 -7.83
CA LEU A 69 14.26 12.13 -6.88
C LEU A 69 15.38 11.19 -7.34
N LYS A 70 16.29 11.70 -8.18
CA LYS A 70 17.34 10.87 -8.81
C LYS A 70 18.34 10.30 -7.83
N ASP A 71 18.59 11.00 -6.73
CA ASP A 71 19.58 10.61 -5.71
C ASP A 71 18.96 9.86 -4.52
N TRP A 72 17.68 9.48 -4.61
CA TRP A 72 16.99 8.75 -3.54
C TRP A 72 16.44 7.42 -4.07
N PRO A 73 17.09 6.28 -3.79
CA PRO A 73 16.71 4.98 -4.36
C PRO A 73 15.42 4.40 -3.76
N GLY A 74 14.99 4.89 -2.59
CA GLY A 74 13.84 4.39 -1.86
C GLY A 74 14.05 4.48 -0.34
N PRO A 75 13.11 3.99 0.47
CA PRO A 75 13.30 3.85 1.91
C PRO A 75 14.47 2.91 2.20
N ALA A 76 15.27 3.25 3.21
CA ALA A 76 16.35 2.40 3.72
C ALA A 76 15.81 1.36 4.72
N GLU A 77 16.65 0.41 5.16
CA GLU A 77 16.30 -0.50 6.26
C GLU A 77 15.91 0.30 7.50
N GLY A 78 14.76 -0.05 8.09
CA GLY A 78 14.08 0.69 9.16
C GLY A 78 13.05 1.72 8.69
N GLU A 79 13.03 2.09 7.40
CA GLU A 79 12.09 3.05 6.77
C GLU A 79 11.05 2.40 5.84
#